data_AF-A0A821S268-F1
#
_entry.id   AF-A0A821S268-F1
#
_cell.length_a   1.000
_cell.length_b   1.000
_cell.length_c   1.000
_cell.angle_alpha   90.00
_cell.angle_beta   90.00
_cell.angle_gamma   90.00
#
_symmetry.space_group_name_H-M   'P 1'
#
loop_
_entity.id
_entity.type
_entity.pdbx_description
1 polymer ?
#
loop_
_entity_poly.entity_id
_entity_poly.type
_entity_poly.pdbx_seq_one_letter_code
_entity_poly.pdbx_strand_id
1 'polypeptide(L)'
;MTKADASLRIRQIIELETGVTPHLGHQSITIDLNRARARQTRLAFLPLAVGFLRFSVYAVVTVTTNILIWKEEIADAGCNKWSAAQLVPTTWNQDLLPCPYTRTQATVADCCFALDKACKLGESCWFHQGRPQFQEESAVECYRSKGTNSYGAGGQCCYGQNGQLITTGTGAGSDDRYHSSHYIFKHCFHDVLPFIGCCKVSLNPE
;
A
#
# COMPACT_ATOMS: atom_id res chain seq x y z
N MET A 1 -7.80 25.79 -0.77
CA MET A 1 -8.81 25.04 -0.01
C MET A 1 -8.08 24.38 1.14
N THR A 2 -8.48 24.62 2.38
CA THR A 2 -7.83 24.06 3.58
C THR A 2 -8.36 22.66 3.90
N LYS A 3 -7.64 21.88 4.73
CA LYS A 3 -8.12 20.58 5.25
C LYS A 3 -9.49 20.69 5.94
N ALA A 4 -9.72 21.80 6.65
CA ALA A 4 -10.99 22.08 7.30
C ALA A 4 -12.11 22.29 6.29
N ASP A 5 -11.85 23.04 5.21
CA ASP A 5 -12.84 23.28 4.14
C ASP A 5 -13.22 21.99 3.42
N ALA A 6 -12.23 21.16 3.09
CA ALA A 6 -12.44 19.90 2.39
C ALA A 6 -13.19 18.89 3.26
N SER A 7 -12.82 18.80 4.55
CA SER A 7 -13.52 17.96 5.52
C SER A 7 -14.95 18.44 5.75
N LEU A 8 -15.17 19.74 5.86
CA LEU A 8 -16.50 20.32 6.05
C LEU A 8 -17.40 20.04 4.85
N ARG A 9 -16.88 20.21 3.64
CA ARG A 9 -17.61 19.96 2.40
C ARG A 9 -18.01 18.48 2.26
N ILE A 10 -17.09 17.56 2.54
CA ILE A 10 -17.40 16.13 2.55
C ILE A 10 -18.47 15.82 3.60
N ARG A 11 -18.33 16.37 4.81
CA ARG A 11 -19.29 16.16 5.90
C ARG A 11 -20.69 16.61 5.49
N GLN A 12 -20.81 17.81 4.92
CA GLN A 12 -22.08 18.36 4.44
C GLN A 12 -22.72 17.48 3.37
N ILE A 13 -21.95 17.02 2.38
CA ILE A 13 -22.48 16.18 1.29
C ILE A 13 -22.98 14.85 1.85
N ILE A 14 -22.18 14.16 2.66
CA ILE A 14 -22.58 12.89 3.24
C ILE A 14 -23.80 13.06 4.15
N GLU A 15 -23.84 14.10 4.98
CA GLU A 15 -24.97 14.35 5.88
C GLU A 15 -26.26 14.63 5.10
N LEU A 16 -26.20 15.42 4.03
CA LEU A 16 -27.35 15.71 3.16
C LEU A 16 -27.87 14.45 2.45
N GLU A 17 -26.98 13.59 1.98
CA GLU A 17 -27.36 12.41 1.19
C GLU A 17 -27.75 11.20 2.05
N THR A 18 -27.22 11.10 3.27
CA THR A 18 -27.43 9.92 4.13
C THR A 18 -28.26 10.20 5.39
N GLY A 19 -28.45 11.47 5.75
CA GLY A 19 -29.10 11.85 7.02
C GLY A 19 -28.25 11.50 8.26
N VAL A 20 -26.98 11.13 8.07
CA VAL A 20 -26.06 10.73 9.15
C VAL A 20 -24.95 11.75 9.26
N THR A 21 -24.73 12.30 10.45
CA THR A 21 -23.57 13.15 10.73
C THR A 21 -22.29 12.30 10.62
N PRO A 22 -21.41 12.57 9.64
CA PRO A 22 -20.31 11.69 9.36
C PRO A 22 -19.09 12.05 10.20
N HIS A 23 -18.48 11.02 10.78
CA HIS A 23 -17.10 11.08 11.21
C HIS A 23 -16.22 10.82 9.97
N LEU A 24 -15.02 11.40 9.91
CA LEU A 24 -14.04 11.11 8.84
C LEU A 24 -12.74 10.63 9.49
N GLY A 25 -12.15 9.60 8.90
CA GLY A 25 -10.92 8.97 9.38
C GLY A 25 -9.68 9.42 8.63
N HIS A 26 -8.53 9.18 9.22
CA HIS A 26 -7.25 9.18 8.52
C HIS A 26 -6.81 7.72 8.36
N GLN A 27 -6.37 7.36 7.16
CA GLN A 27 -5.61 6.14 6.94
C GLN A 27 -4.16 6.56 6.94
N SER A 28 -3.31 5.79 7.57
CA SER A 28 -1.89 5.95 7.35
C SER A 28 -1.27 4.58 7.35
N ILE A 29 -1.11 4.01 6.16
CA ILE A 29 0.04 3.14 5.94
C ILE A 29 1.24 4.09 5.82
N THR A 30 1.70 4.62 6.95
CA THR A 30 3.11 4.92 7.07
C THR A 30 3.74 3.55 7.18
N ILE A 31 4.41 3.09 6.12
CA ILE A 31 5.31 1.94 6.27
C ILE A 31 6.27 2.37 7.37
N ASP A 32 6.16 1.81 8.59
CA ASP A 32 6.97 2.23 9.74
C ASP A 32 8.34 1.57 9.61
N LEU A 33 9.20 2.24 8.83
CA LEU A 33 10.52 1.81 8.38
C LEU A 33 11.55 1.59 9.52
N ASN A 34 11.15 1.76 10.78
CA ASN A 34 12.06 1.68 11.93
C ASN A 34 12.25 0.25 12.49
N ARG A 35 11.45 -0.73 12.06
CA ARG A 35 11.49 -2.09 12.62
C ARG A 35 12.61 -2.97 12.07
N ALA A 36 13.26 -2.57 10.98
CA ALA A 36 14.31 -3.35 10.29
C ALA A 36 15.69 -3.34 10.98
N ARG A 37 15.86 -2.73 12.17
CA ARG A 37 17.18 -2.58 12.80
C ARG A 37 17.68 -3.78 13.59
N ALA A 38 16.94 -4.88 13.67
CA ALA A 38 17.27 -6.00 14.57
C ALA A 38 17.35 -7.35 13.86
N ARG A 39 18.33 -7.53 12.97
CA ARG A 39 19.10 -8.79 12.79
C ARG A 39 20.08 -8.67 11.62
N GLN A 40 21.23 -8.06 11.90
CA GLN A 40 22.39 -8.19 11.04
C GLN A 40 23.23 -9.39 11.51
N THR A 41 22.83 -10.60 11.14
CA THR A 41 23.69 -11.79 11.31
C THR A 41 24.71 -11.80 10.18
N ARG A 42 25.99 -11.64 10.54
CA ARG A 42 27.13 -11.75 9.64
C ARG A 42 27.12 -13.13 8.96
N LEU A 43 26.96 -13.18 7.64
CA LEU A 43 27.23 -14.38 6.86
C LEU A 43 28.67 -14.32 6.35
N ALA A 44 29.47 -15.28 6.81
CA ALA A 44 30.84 -15.48 6.38
C ALA A 44 30.86 -16.01 4.93
N PHE A 45 31.68 -15.37 4.09
CA PHE A 45 31.99 -15.85 2.74
C PHE A 45 32.81 -17.15 2.84
N LEU A 46 32.32 -18.23 2.23
CA LEU A 46 33.10 -19.44 1.94
C LEU A 46 33.31 -19.55 0.42
N PRO A 47 34.53 -19.76 -0.07
CA PRO A 47 34.79 -19.88 -1.51
C PRO A 47 34.38 -21.25 -2.04
N LEU A 48 33.71 -21.25 -3.19
CA LEU A 48 33.29 -22.42 -3.95
C LEU A 48 34.50 -23.19 -4.52
N ALA A 49 34.62 -24.47 -4.18
CA ALA A 49 35.43 -25.43 -4.92
C ALA A 49 34.53 -26.27 -5.85
N VAL A 50 34.95 -26.36 -7.10
CA VAL A 50 34.27 -27.03 -8.23
C VAL A 50 34.43 -28.55 -8.10
N GLY A 51 33.35 -29.31 -8.31
CA GLY A 51 33.39 -30.76 -8.45
C GLY A 51 32.17 -31.30 -9.19
N PHE A 52 32.38 -31.81 -10.39
CA PHE A 52 31.36 -32.31 -11.31
C PHE A 52 30.81 -33.71 -10.95
N LEU A 53 29.54 -33.92 -11.35
CA LEU A 53 28.86 -35.17 -11.70
C LEU A 53 28.42 -36.15 -10.59
N ARG A 54 27.09 -36.27 -10.40
CA ARG A 54 26.30 -37.52 -10.59
C ARG A 54 24.79 -37.30 -10.38
N PHE A 55 24.04 -37.61 -11.44
CA PHE A 55 22.68 -38.21 -11.52
C PHE A 55 21.49 -37.74 -10.64
N SER A 56 20.35 -37.63 -11.35
CA SER A 56 18.98 -37.97 -10.95
C SER A 56 18.09 -36.91 -10.30
N VAL A 57 17.16 -36.38 -11.11
CA VAL A 57 15.78 -35.91 -10.79
C VAL A 57 15.58 -34.82 -9.70
N TYR A 58 16.58 -34.51 -8.90
CA TYR A 58 16.57 -33.45 -7.88
C TYR A 58 16.87 -32.04 -8.45
N ALA A 59 17.41 -31.96 -9.67
CA ALA A 59 17.84 -30.70 -10.28
C ALA A 59 16.70 -29.81 -10.80
N VAL A 60 15.48 -30.34 -10.96
CA VAL A 60 14.32 -29.54 -11.41
C VAL A 60 13.66 -28.81 -10.24
N VAL A 61 13.87 -29.27 -9.00
CA VAL A 61 13.32 -28.62 -7.79
C VAL A 61 14.27 -27.54 -7.25
N THR A 62 15.57 -27.60 -7.52
CA THR A 62 16.55 -26.62 -7.02
C THR A 62 16.73 -25.40 -7.93
N VAL A 63 16.42 -25.48 -9.23
CA VAL A 63 16.55 -24.31 -10.12
C VAL A 63 15.39 -23.32 -9.94
N THR A 64 14.19 -23.81 -9.60
CA THR A 64 13.03 -22.96 -9.32
C THR A 64 13.13 -22.26 -7.96
N THR A 65 13.62 -22.96 -6.92
CA THR A 65 13.79 -22.35 -5.59
C THR A 65 14.86 -21.28 -5.57
N ASN A 66 15.99 -21.46 -6.27
CA ASN A 66 17.02 -20.43 -6.36
C ASN A 66 16.47 -19.15 -7.02
N ILE A 67 15.79 -19.23 -8.17
CA ILE A 67 15.26 -18.04 -8.86
C ILE A 67 14.23 -17.27 -8.00
N LEU A 68 13.44 -17.97 -7.20
CA LEU A 68 12.48 -17.34 -6.28
C LEU A 68 13.17 -16.68 -5.08
N ILE A 69 14.16 -17.35 -4.47
CA ILE A 69 14.97 -16.79 -3.38
C ILE A 69 15.73 -15.54 -3.84
N TRP A 70 16.27 -15.52 -5.06
CA TRP A 70 16.92 -14.34 -5.63
C TRP A 70 15.95 -13.16 -5.78
N LYS A 71 14.69 -13.40 -6.16
CA LYS A 71 13.69 -12.32 -6.30
C LYS A 71 13.33 -11.70 -4.95
N GLU A 72 13.22 -12.53 -3.93
CA GLU A 72 12.84 -12.14 -2.59
C GLU A 72 13.97 -11.40 -1.86
N GLU A 73 15.21 -11.89 -1.89
CA GLU A 73 16.36 -11.19 -1.30
C GLU A 73 16.67 -9.86 -2.02
N ILE A 74 16.49 -9.80 -3.34
CA ILE A 74 16.61 -8.56 -4.12
C ILE A 74 15.47 -7.59 -3.78
N ALA A 75 14.26 -8.10 -3.53
CA ALA A 75 13.13 -7.29 -3.08
C ALA A 75 13.38 -6.73 -1.67
N ASP A 76 13.91 -7.53 -0.74
CA ASP A 76 14.29 -7.10 0.61
C ASP A 76 15.38 -6.02 0.55
N ALA A 77 16.47 -6.26 -0.19
CA ALA A 77 17.55 -5.29 -0.33
C ALA A 77 17.09 -4.01 -1.04
N GLY A 78 16.25 -4.15 -2.07
CA GLY A 78 15.63 -3.04 -2.80
C GLY A 78 14.70 -2.23 -1.92
N CYS A 79 13.85 -2.89 -1.14
CA CYS A 79 12.94 -2.26 -0.19
C CYS A 79 13.70 -1.48 0.87
N ASN A 80 14.66 -2.11 1.55
CA ASN A 80 15.46 -1.46 2.59
C ASN A 80 16.22 -0.23 2.05
N LYS A 81 16.80 -0.34 0.85
CA LYS A 81 17.50 0.79 0.21
C LYS A 81 16.54 1.91 -0.19
N TRP A 82 15.38 1.56 -0.75
CA TRP A 82 14.36 2.54 -1.11
C TRP A 82 13.85 3.26 0.14
N SER A 83 13.46 2.49 1.17
CA SER A 83 12.99 2.92 2.48
C SER A 83 13.97 3.92 3.13
N ALA A 84 15.25 3.55 3.23
CA ALA A 84 16.28 4.43 3.81
C ALA A 84 16.51 5.75 3.06
N ALA A 85 16.10 5.82 1.78
CA ALA A 85 16.23 7.02 0.95
C ALA A 85 14.95 7.88 0.93
N GLN A 86 13.87 7.45 1.58
CA GLN A 86 12.61 8.20 1.58
C GLN A 86 12.62 9.36 2.58
N LEU A 87 11.92 10.43 2.20
CA LEU A 87 11.58 11.51 3.13
C LEU A 87 10.56 10.98 4.14
N VAL A 88 10.44 11.66 5.29
CA VAL A 88 9.41 11.32 6.27
C VAL A 88 8.02 11.53 5.64
N PRO A 89 7.09 10.55 5.69
CA PRO A 89 5.77 10.63 5.05
C PRO A 89 4.94 11.85 5.44
N THR A 90 5.18 12.41 6.63
CA THR A 90 4.60 13.68 7.08
C THR A 90 4.93 14.87 6.17
N THR A 91 5.83 14.73 5.20
CA THR A 91 6.15 15.78 4.21
C THR A 91 5.06 15.90 3.15
N TRP A 92 4.50 14.78 2.67
CA TRP A 92 3.54 14.77 1.57
C TRP A 92 2.12 14.37 2.00
N ASN A 93 1.94 13.77 3.18
CA ASN A 93 0.60 13.41 3.70
C ASN A 93 -0.14 14.58 4.37
N GLN A 94 0.41 15.79 4.27
CA GLN A 94 -0.22 16.99 4.84
C GLN A 94 -1.47 17.35 4.03
N ASP A 95 -2.54 17.74 4.73
CA ASP A 95 -3.78 18.22 4.12
C ASP A 95 -4.41 17.29 3.06
N LEU A 96 -4.15 15.98 3.18
CA LEU A 96 -4.90 14.99 2.41
C LEU A 96 -6.38 14.99 2.80
N LEU A 97 -7.19 14.69 1.80
CA LEU A 97 -8.63 14.55 1.96
C LEU A 97 -8.90 13.38 2.93
N PRO A 98 -9.58 13.62 4.06
CA PRO A 98 -9.81 12.55 5.03
C PRO A 98 -10.79 11.51 4.45
N CYS A 99 -10.52 10.24 4.74
CA CYS A 99 -11.32 9.15 4.22
C CYS A 99 -12.68 9.07 4.93
N PRO A 100 -13.77 8.84 4.20
CA PRO A 100 -15.04 8.45 4.79
C PRO A 100 -14.90 7.15 5.59
N TYR A 101 -15.52 7.01 6.75
CA TYR A 101 -15.36 5.81 7.59
C TYR A 101 -16.06 4.57 7.02
N THR A 102 -17.06 4.74 6.17
CA THR A 102 -17.77 3.61 5.55
C THR A 102 -17.80 3.69 4.04
N ARG A 103 -17.89 2.52 3.40
CA ARG A 103 -17.99 2.40 1.95
C ARG A 103 -19.20 3.17 1.41
N THR A 104 -20.33 3.09 2.10
CA THR A 104 -21.54 3.85 1.74
C THR A 104 -21.29 5.35 1.73
N GLN A 105 -20.55 5.87 2.72
CA GLN A 105 -20.18 7.28 2.75
C GLN A 105 -19.25 7.65 1.59
N ALA A 106 -18.31 6.76 1.22
CA ALA A 106 -17.44 6.98 0.07
C ALA A 106 -18.19 6.97 -1.26
N THR A 107 -19.18 6.10 -1.42
CA THR A 107 -20.02 6.03 -2.63
C THR A 107 -20.78 7.34 -2.87
N VAL A 108 -21.30 7.98 -1.82
CA VAL A 108 -22.03 9.25 -1.95
C VAL A 108 -21.11 10.48 -2.00
N ALA A 109 -19.86 10.36 -1.56
CA ALA A 109 -18.86 11.42 -1.62
C ALA A 109 -18.22 11.60 -3.02
N ASP A 110 -19.00 11.43 -4.09
CA ASP A 110 -18.53 11.48 -5.49
C ASP A 110 -17.95 12.84 -5.88
N CYS A 111 -18.24 13.92 -5.15
CA CYS A 111 -17.56 15.21 -5.35
C CYS A 111 -16.03 15.11 -5.30
N CYS A 112 -15.54 14.14 -4.54
CA CYS A 112 -14.24 14.22 -3.91
C CYS A 112 -13.49 12.89 -4.00
N PHE A 113 -14.21 11.77 -4.10
CA PHE A 113 -13.67 10.44 -4.29
C PHE A 113 -14.23 9.77 -5.55
N ALA A 114 -13.42 8.92 -6.17
CA ALA A 114 -13.80 8.07 -7.30
C ALA A 114 -13.47 6.62 -6.98
N LEU A 115 -14.32 5.69 -7.43
CA LEU A 115 -14.06 4.26 -7.32
C LEU A 115 -12.71 3.91 -7.96
N ASP A 116 -11.87 3.15 -7.24
CA ASP A 116 -10.63 2.62 -7.80
C ASP A 116 -10.95 1.44 -8.73
N LYS A 117 -10.68 1.62 -10.01
CA LYS A 117 -10.91 0.58 -11.01
C LYS A 117 -10.01 -0.65 -10.82
N ALA A 118 -8.90 -0.52 -10.08
CA ALA A 118 -8.00 -1.62 -9.75
C ALA A 118 -8.44 -2.39 -8.49
N CYS A 119 -9.43 -1.89 -7.74
CA CYS A 119 -10.01 -2.59 -6.59
C CYS A 119 -11.46 -2.15 -6.37
N LYS A 120 -12.39 -2.95 -6.89
CA LYS A 120 -13.83 -2.77 -6.73
C LYS A 120 -14.52 -4.11 -6.46
N LEU A 121 -15.69 -4.04 -5.85
CA LEU A 121 -16.42 -5.23 -5.41
C LEU A 121 -16.65 -6.21 -6.56
N GLY A 122 -16.30 -7.48 -6.34
CA GLY A 122 -16.42 -8.54 -7.35
C GLY A 122 -15.21 -8.66 -8.29
N GLU A 123 -14.22 -7.78 -8.17
CA GLU A 123 -12.93 -7.88 -8.87
C GLU A 123 -11.76 -8.13 -7.90
N SER A 124 -10.60 -8.46 -8.45
CA SER A 124 -9.40 -8.75 -7.66
C SER A 124 -8.79 -7.46 -7.11
N CYS A 125 -8.87 -7.27 -5.79
CA CYS A 125 -8.16 -6.21 -5.06
C CYS A 125 -6.72 -6.61 -4.71
N TRP A 126 -5.94 -7.12 -5.66
CA TRP A 126 -4.62 -7.74 -5.39
C TRP A 126 -3.66 -6.85 -4.58
N PHE A 127 -3.60 -5.56 -4.92
CA PHE A 127 -2.80 -4.58 -4.19
C PHE A 127 -3.25 -4.44 -2.73
N HIS A 128 -4.54 -4.56 -2.46
CA HIS A 128 -5.14 -4.39 -1.13
C HIS A 128 -5.56 -5.71 -0.47
N GLN A 129 -4.87 -6.80 -0.79
CA GLN A 129 -4.98 -8.03 -0.01
C GLN A 129 -4.19 -7.89 1.30
N GLY A 130 -4.88 -8.11 2.41
CA GLY A 130 -4.30 -8.21 3.74
C GLY A 130 -3.53 -9.51 3.92
N ARG A 131 -2.52 -9.49 4.79
CA ARG A 131 -1.70 -10.65 5.14
C ARG A 131 -2.31 -11.44 6.31
N PRO A 132 -2.75 -12.70 6.10
CA PRO A 132 -3.37 -13.49 7.16
C PRO A 132 -2.47 -13.71 8.39
N GLN A 133 -1.15 -13.85 8.18
CA GLN A 133 -0.17 -14.05 9.24
C GLN A 133 -0.03 -12.84 10.18
N PHE A 134 -0.46 -11.65 9.75
CA PHE A 134 -0.47 -10.42 10.55
C PHE A 134 -1.89 -9.98 10.94
N GLN A 135 -2.90 -10.82 10.71
CA GLN A 135 -4.32 -10.52 10.97
C GLN A 135 -4.81 -9.25 10.26
N GLU A 136 -4.27 -8.97 9.07
CA GLU A 136 -4.68 -7.81 8.29
C GLU A 136 -5.91 -8.14 7.45
N GLU A 137 -6.86 -7.22 7.41
CA GLU A 137 -8.04 -7.33 6.57
C GLU A 137 -7.70 -7.07 5.10
N SER A 138 -8.38 -7.76 4.18
CA SER A 138 -8.30 -7.48 2.75
C SER A 138 -9.41 -6.51 2.34
N ALA A 139 -9.08 -5.53 1.51
CA ALA A 139 -10.08 -4.68 0.91
C ALA A 139 -10.92 -5.44 -0.12
N VAL A 140 -12.18 -5.04 -0.22
CA VAL A 140 -13.08 -5.49 -1.29
C VAL A 140 -13.46 -4.36 -2.23
N GLU A 141 -13.23 -3.12 -1.82
CA GLU A 141 -13.46 -1.94 -2.64
C GLU A 141 -12.63 -0.76 -2.12
N CYS A 142 -12.01 -0.01 -3.02
CA CYS A 142 -11.26 1.19 -2.70
C CYS A 142 -11.75 2.39 -3.50
N TYR A 143 -11.54 3.58 -2.94
CA TYR A 143 -11.87 4.86 -3.55
C TYR A 143 -10.66 5.77 -3.48
N ARG A 144 -10.34 6.48 -4.55
CA ARG A 144 -9.23 7.45 -4.59
C ARG A 144 -9.77 8.86 -4.54
N SER A 145 -9.04 9.77 -3.93
CA SER A 145 -9.31 11.21 -4.09
C SER A 145 -9.36 11.56 -5.58
N LYS A 146 -10.25 12.48 -5.97
CA LYS A 146 -10.29 13.00 -7.35
C LYS A 146 -9.22 14.07 -7.61
N GLY A 147 -8.72 14.72 -6.56
CA GLY A 147 -7.74 15.80 -6.64
C GLY A 147 -6.53 15.55 -5.75
N THR A 148 -5.52 16.42 -5.89
CA THR A 148 -4.27 16.34 -5.12
C THR A 148 -4.25 17.38 -4.00
N ASN A 149 -3.39 17.16 -3.00
CA ASN A 149 -2.98 18.24 -2.09
C ASN A 149 -1.92 19.15 -2.76
N SER A 150 -1.39 20.12 -2.00
CA SER A 150 -0.34 21.04 -2.45
C SER A 150 1.00 20.38 -2.82
N TYR A 151 1.19 19.12 -2.44
CA TYR A 151 2.40 18.34 -2.73
C TYR A 151 2.23 17.40 -3.94
N GLY A 152 1.03 17.38 -4.54
CA GLY A 152 0.71 16.45 -5.63
C GLY A 152 0.34 15.04 -5.14
N ALA A 153 0.18 14.84 -3.84
CA ALA A 153 -0.20 13.58 -3.22
C ALA A 153 -1.73 13.38 -3.27
N GLY A 154 -2.15 12.12 -3.24
CA GLY A 154 -3.54 11.68 -3.25
C GLY A 154 -3.82 10.67 -2.15
N GLY A 155 -5.06 10.62 -1.67
CA GLY A 155 -5.49 9.63 -0.70
C GLY A 155 -6.22 8.48 -1.39
N GLN A 156 -5.95 7.25 -0.97
CA GLN A 156 -6.75 6.08 -1.32
C GLN A 156 -7.39 5.52 -0.06
N CYS A 157 -8.69 5.26 -0.13
CA CYS A 157 -9.50 4.78 0.96
C CYS A 157 -10.04 3.38 0.66
N CYS A 158 -9.63 2.38 1.44
CA CYS A 158 -10.05 1.00 1.22
C CYS A 158 -10.98 0.48 2.33
N TYR A 159 -11.93 -0.35 1.91
CA TYR A 159 -13.01 -0.84 2.76
C TYR A 159 -13.06 -2.37 2.77
N GLY A 160 -13.29 -2.90 3.97
CA GLY A 160 -13.44 -4.33 4.23
C GLY A 160 -14.82 -4.89 3.85
N GLN A 161 -15.01 -6.18 4.10
CA GLN A 161 -16.26 -6.87 3.77
C GLN A 161 -17.46 -6.29 4.54
N ASN A 162 -17.22 -5.82 5.77
CA ASN A 162 -18.20 -5.15 6.63
C ASN A 162 -18.50 -3.70 6.21
N GLY A 163 -17.85 -3.20 5.15
CA GLY A 163 -17.99 -1.83 4.66
C GLY A 163 -17.30 -0.77 5.52
N GLN A 164 -16.50 -1.15 6.51
CA GLN A 164 -15.73 -0.24 7.36
C GLN A 164 -14.37 0.08 6.75
N LEU A 165 -13.82 1.22 7.15
CA LEU A 165 -12.48 1.66 6.79
C LEU A 165 -11.42 0.69 7.32
N ILE A 166 -10.57 0.17 6.43
CA ILE A 166 -9.35 -0.52 6.84
C ILE A 166 -8.30 0.55 7.09
N THR A 167 -7.76 0.62 8.30
CA THR A 167 -6.85 1.70 8.71
C THR A 167 -5.39 1.27 8.83
N THR A 168 -5.12 -0.05 8.78
CA THR A 168 -3.80 -0.64 8.98
C THR A 168 -3.58 -1.86 8.08
N GLY A 169 -2.32 -2.18 7.82
CA GLY A 169 -1.92 -3.37 7.06
C GLY A 169 -2.06 -3.21 5.55
N THR A 170 -1.69 -4.23 4.79
CA THR A 170 -1.59 -4.12 3.32
C THR A 170 -2.93 -4.06 2.60
N GLY A 171 -4.04 -4.29 3.30
CA GLY A 171 -5.38 -4.06 2.77
C GLY A 171 -5.95 -2.68 3.05
N ALA A 172 -5.29 -1.84 3.85
CA ALA A 172 -5.65 -0.43 3.91
C ALA A 172 -5.30 0.28 2.60
N GLY A 173 -5.90 1.45 2.37
CA GLY A 173 -5.51 2.32 1.28
C GLY A 173 -4.20 3.05 1.62
N SER A 174 -3.52 3.53 0.58
CA SER A 174 -2.28 4.29 0.74
C SER A 174 -2.50 5.79 0.61
N ASP A 175 -1.69 6.55 1.36
CA ASP A 175 -1.42 7.94 1.03
C ASP A 175 -0.36 7.94 -0.09
N ASP A 176 -0.82 8.08 -1.33
CA ASP A 176 0.05 8.09 -2.51
C ASP A 176 0.84 9.40 -2.55
N ARG A 177 2.17 9.31 -2.58
CA ARG A 177 3.01 10.51 -2.73
C ARG A 177 2.74 11.24 -4.02
N TYR A 178 2.37 10.50 -5.07
CA TYR A 178 2.01 11.06 -6.35
C TYR A 178 0.65 10.54 -6.78
N HIS A 179 -0.29 11.46 -6.97
CA HIS A 179 -1.63 11.10 -7.41
C HIS A 179 -1.62 10.42 -8.78
N SER A 180 -2.26 9.26 -8.88
CA SER A 180 -2.22 8.38 -10.05
C SER A 180 -2.69 9.01 -11.36
N SER A 181 -3.72 9.86 -11.32
CA SER A 181 -4.24 10.56 -12.51
C SER A 181 -3.41 11.77 -12.95
N HIS A 182 -2.64 12.38 -12.06
CA HIS A 182 -1.86 13.59 -12.38
C HIS A 182 -0.39 13.29 -12.66
N TYR A 183 0.14 12.21 -12.09
CA TYR A 183 1.56 11.89 -12.10
C TYR A 183 1.81 10.38 -12.31
N ILE A 184 1.17 9.78 -13.30
CA ILE A 184 1.15 8.32 -13.53
C ILE A 184 2.51 7.63 -13.44
N PHE A 185 3.56 8.20 -14.06
CA PHE A 185 4.89 7.61 -14.00
C PHE A 185 5.50 7.70 -12.60
N LYS A 186 5.38 8.85 -11.94
CA LYS A 186 5.91 9.01 -10.58
C LYS A 186 5.14 8.13 -9.59
N HIS A 187 3.82 8.03 -9.74
CA HIS A 187 2.99 7.12 -8.95
C HIS A 187 3.47 5.67 -9.09
N CYS A 188 3.70 5.22 -10.32
CA CYS A 188 4.21 3.88 -10.58
C CYS A 188 5.57 3.64 -9.89
N PHE A 189 6.55 4.54 -10.08
CA PHE A 189 7.92 4.33 -9.59
C PHE A 189 8.12 4.61 -8.09
N HIS A 190 7.31 5.50 -7.50
CA HIS A 190 7.51 5.94 -6.12
C HIS A 190 6.46 5.43 -5.13
N ASP A 191 5.30 4.97 -5.61
CA ASP A 191 4.24 4.42 -4.75
C ASP A 191 4.05 2.92 -5.04
N VAL A 192 3.74 2.55 -6.30
CA VAL A 192 3.34 1.17 -6.66
C VAL A 192 4.51 0.18 -6.61
N LEU A 193 5.61 0.44 -7.33
CA LEU A 193 6.75 -0.49 -7.38
C LEU A 193 7.37 -0.71 -6.00
N PRO A 194 7.58 0.33 -5.17
CA PRO A 194 8.03 0.14 -3.80
C PRO A 194 7.06 -0.69 -2.96
N PHE A 195 5.75 -0.43 -3.06
CA PHE A 195 4.74 -1.23 -2.36
C PHE A 195 4.79 -2.71 -2.77
N ILE A 196 4.93 -3.01 -4.07
CA ILE A 196 5.08 -4.40 -4.54
C ILE A 196 6.33 -5.04 -3.93
N GLY A 197 7.48 -4.35 -4.03
CA GLY A 197 8.74 -4.87 -3.51
C GLY A 197 8.71 -5.09 -2.00
N CYS A 198 8.28 -4.08 -1.25
CA CYS A 198 8.28 -4.07 0.21
C CYS A 198 7.17 -4.90 0.84
N CYS A 199 5.96 -4.91 0.27
CA CYS A 199 4.78 -5.44 0.96
C CYS A 199 4.20 -6.71 0.32
N LYS A 200 4.54 -7.01 -0.94
CA LYS A 200 4.00 -8.17 -1.67
C LYS A 200 5.03 -9.24 -2.01
N VAL A 201 6.29 -8.85 -2.20
CA VAL A 201 7.36 -9.78 -2.64
C VAL A 201 8.41 -10.01 -1.56
N SER A 202 8.71 -9.02 -0.71
CA SER A 202 9.68 -9.15 0.38
C SER A 202 9.38 -10.32 1.32
N LEU A 203 10.42 -11.03 1.78
CA LEU A 203 10.35 -12.07 2.82
C LEU A 203 10.17 -11.48 4.22
N ASN A 204 10.57 -10.23 4.40
CA ASN A 204 10.37 -9.45 5.62
C ASN A 204 9.47 -8.25 5.33
N PRO A 205 8.21 -8.50 4.90
CA PRO A 205 7.39 -7.42 4.40
C PRO A 205 7.05 -6.48 5.55
N GLU A 206 7.24 -5.18 5.32
CA GLU A 206 6.96 -4.13 6.31
C GLU A 206 5.46 -3.94 6.56
#